data_AF-E9P1M1-F1
#
_entry.id   AF-E9P1M1-F1
#
_cell.length_a   1.000
_cell.length_b   1.000
_cell.length_c   1.000
_cell.angle_alpha   90.00
_cell.angle_beta   90.00
_cell.angle_gamma   90.00
#
_symmetry.space_group_name_H-M   'P 1'
#
loop_
_entity.id
_entity.type
_entity.pdbx_description
1 polymer ?
#
loop_
_entity_poly.entity_id
_entity_poly.type
_entity_poly.pdbx_seq_one_letter_code
_entity_poly.pdbx_strand_id
1 'polypeptide(L)' 'ALAVYDQETPDRWINVARAVGAGRTAEEVKRHYEILVEDIHYIESGKLPFPNYR' A
#
# COMPACT_ATOMS: atom_id res chain seq x y z
N ALA A 1 8.45 -5.65 1.06
CA ALA A 1 8.75 -4.30 1.61
C ALA A 1 7.79 -3.92 2.74
N LEU A 2 6.46 -3.83 2.54
CA LEU A 2 5.52 -3.41 3.59
C LEU A 2 5.40 -4.37 4.79
N ALA A 3 5.62 -5.67 4.57
CA ALA A 3 5.67 -6.67 5.65
C ALA A 3 7.00 -6.70 6.43
N VAL A 4 8.02 -5.97 5.93
CA VAL A 4 9.37 -5.93 6.51
C VAL A 4 9.61 -4.60 7.24
N TYR A 5 9.00 -3.51 6.75
CA TYR A 5 9.07 -2.18 7.36
C TYR A 5 7.69 -1.79 7.92
N ASP A 6 7.55 -1.94 9.24
CA ASP A 6 6.35 -1.59 9.99
C ASP A 6 6.11 -0.05 10.03
N GLN A 7 5.04 0.37 10.70
CA GLN A 7 4.66 1.78 10.78
C GLN A 7 5.61 2.62 11.66
N GLU A 8 6.36 1.99 12.56
CA GLU A 8 7.27 2.65 13.50
C GLU A 8 8.70 2.76 12.96
N THR A 9 9.00 2.06 11.87
CA THR A 9 10.29 2.10 11.18
C THR A 9 10.62 3.55 10.77
N PRO A 10 11.71 4.14 11.30
CA PRO A 10 12.20 5.44 10.81
C PRO A 10 12.49 5.37 9.32
N ASP A 11 12.18 6.44 8.58
CA ASP A 11 12.39 6.51 7.13
C ASP A 11 11.72 5.37 6.34
N ARG A 12 10.60 4.82 6.87
CA ARG A 12 9.83 3.71 6.29
C ARG A 12 9.69 3.81 4.77
N TRP A 13 9.26 4.96 4.27
CA TRP A 13 8.99 5.15 2.84
C TRP A 13 10.24 5.16 1.99
N ILE A 14 11.36 5.66 2.51
CA ILE A 14 12.67 5.61 1.84
C ILE A 14 13.14 4.15 1.74
N ASN A 15 12.98 3.38 2.82
CA ASN A 15 13.36 1.97 2.86
C ASN A 15 12.47 1.10 1.94
N VAL A 16 11.17 1.38 1.90
CA VAL A 16 10.24 0.73 0.98
C VAL A 16 10.55 1.09 -0.47
N ALA A 17 10.81 2.36 -0.77
CA ALA A 17 11.19 2.81 -2.12
C ALA A 17 12.47 2.12 -2.63
N ARG A 18 13.48 2.01 -1.77
CA ARG A 18 14.72 1.27 -2.06
C ARG A 18 14.45 -0.21 -2.32
N ALA A 19 13.61 -0.85 -1.50
CA ALA A 19 13.29 -2.27 -1.63
C ALA A 19 12.41 -2.60 -2.85
N VAL A 20 11.57 -1.67 -3.31
CA VAL A 20 10.74 -1.84 -4.51
C VAL A 20 11.56 -1.75 -5.79
N GLY A 21 12.72 -1.08 -5.76
CA GLY A 21 13.73 -1.19 -6.82
C GLY A 21 13.22 -0.83 -8.22
N ALA A 22 12.80 0.42 -8.42
CA ALA A 22 12.32 0.88 -9.75
C ALA A 22 12.47 2.40 -9.99
N GLY A 23 13.31 3.10 -9.21
CA GLY A 23 13.40 4.57 -9.30
C GLY A 23 12.18 5.31 -8.74
N ARG A 24 11.30 4.62 -7.99
CA ARG A 24 10.17 5.25 -7.30
C ARG A 24 10.65 6.08 -6.12
N THR A 25 10.07 7.27 -5.94
CA THR A 25 10.39 8.13 -4.80
C THR A 25 9.61 7.71 -3.55
N ALA A 26 10.06 8.17 -2.38
CA ALA A 26 9.37 7.91 -1.13
C ALA A 26 7.94 8.46 -1.14
N GLU A 27 7.74 9.61 -1.81
CA GLU A 27 6.44 10.27 -1.98
C GLU A 27 5.49 9.44 -2.85
N GLU A 28 5.97 8.89 -3.97
CA GLU A 28 5.16 8.01 -4.82
C GLU A 28 4.74 6.75 -4.07
N VAL A 29 5.67 6.15 -3.32
CA VAL A 29 5.38 4.97 -2.50
C VAL A 29 4.31 5.29 -1.45
N LYS A 30 4.43 6.43 -0.76
CA LYS A 30 3.44 6.86 0.23
C LYS A 30 2.06 7.07 -0.40
N ARG A 31 1.98 7.74 -1.56
CA ARG A 31 0.72 7.94 -2.29
C ARG A 31 0.07 6.62 -2.69
N HIS A 32 0.85 5.68 -3.21
CA HIS A 32 0.35 4.36 -3.58
C HIS A 32 -0.13 3.57 -2.36
N TYR A 33 0.52 3.72 -1.22
CA TYR A 33 0.07 3.12 0.03
C TYR A 33 -1.27 3.69 0.50
N GLU A 34 -1.47 5.01 0.41
CA GLU A 34 -2.75 5.64 0.79
C GLU A 34 -3.92 5.13 -0.05
N ILE A 35 -3.72 4.98 -1.37
CA ILE A 35 -4.72 4.38 -2.28
C ILE A 35 -5.03 2.93 -1.86
N LEU A 36 -4.01 2.14 -1.56
CA LEU A 36 -4.18 0.76 -1.12
C LEU A 36 -5.00 0.67 0.18
N VAL A 37 -4.77 1.58 1.14
CA VAL A 37 -5.53 1.63 2.39
C VAL A 37 -7.00 1.99 2.11
N GLU A 38 -7.25 2.92 1.20
CA GLU A 38 -8.60 3.28 0.77
C GLU A 38 -9.31 2.10 0.10
N ASP A 39 -8.64 1.39 -0.81
CA ASP A 39 -9.19 0.18 -1.46
C ASP A 39 -9.54 -0.91 -0.45
N ILE A 40 -8.68 -1.16 0.54
CA ILE A 40 -8.94 -2.11 1.63
C ILE A 40 -10.18 -1.67 2.42
N HIS A 41 -10.28 -0.39 2.76
CA HIS A 41 -11.45 0.15 3.47
C HIS A 41 -12.74 -0.06 2.66
N TYR A 42 -12.70 0.14 1.34
CA TYR A 42 -13.84 -0.14 0.48
C TYR A 42 -14.22 -1.63 0.45
N ILE A 43 -13.23 -2.54 0.36
CA ILE A 43 -13.45 -3.99 0.42
C ILE A 43 -14.08 -4.39 1.76
N GLU A 44 -13.48 -3.97 2.88
CA GLU A 44 -13.92 -4.32 4.24
C GLU A 44 -15.29 -3.73 4.59
N SER A 45 -15.63 -2.57 4.03
CA SER A 45 -16.95 -1.97 4.22
C SER A 45 -18.09 -2.73 3.53
N GLY A 46 -17.80 -3.79 2.77
CA GLY A 46 -18.81 -4.61 2.08
C GLY A 46 -19.54 -3.86 0.97
N LYS A 47 -19.02 -2.71 0.54
CA LYS A 47 -19.62 -1.87 -0.52
C LYS A 47 -19.31 -2.36 -1.94
N LEU A 48 -18.40 -3.34 -2.07
CA LEU A 48 -18.13 -3.96 -3.36
C LEU A 48 -19.09 -5.12 -3.59
N PRO A 49 -19.92 -5.09 -4.64
CA PRO A 49 -20.70 -6.26 -5.03
C PRO A 49 -19.72 -7.37 -5.40
N PHE A 50 -19.84 -8.52 -4.73
CA PHE A 50 -19.05 -9.70 -5.08
C PHE A 50 -19.32 -10.05 -6.54
N PRO A 51 -18.28 -10.28 -7.36
CA PRO A 51 -18.49 -10.78 -8.71
C PRO A 51 -19.19 -12.13 -8.64
N ASN A 52 -20.14 -12.35 -9.54
CA ASN A 52 -20.83 -13.63 -9.65
C ASN A 52 -19.91 -14.62 -10.38
N TYR A 53 -18.99 -15.25 -9.64
CA TYR A 53 -18.11 -16.31 -10.11
C TYR A 53 -18.93 -17.60 -10.25
N ARG A 54 -19.67 -17.73 -11.36
CA ARG A 54 -20.27 -19.00 -11.77
C ARG A 54 -19.27 -19.84 -12.56
#